data_AF-A0A178DTP4-F1
#
_entry.id   AF-A0A178DTP4-F1
#
_cell.length_a   1.000
_cell.length_b   1.000
_cell.length_c   1.000
_cell.angle_alpha   90.00
_cell.angle_beta   90.00
_cell.angle_gamma   90.00
#
_symmetry.space_group_name_H-M   'P 1'
#
loop_
_entity.id
_entity.type
_entity.pdbx_description
1 polymer ?
#
loop_
_entity_poly.entity_id
_entity_poly.type
_entity_poly.pdbx_seq_one_letter_code
_entity_poly.pdbx_strand_id
1 'polypeptide(L)'
;MVAELTLAAIGTADLAIKYGKMLIEIYSSYHNASTEIKERLIILDSNWLRTEKQLDFLERIWDRLDKDHQAIQIQVLRLLVNSLEASINQIQNLEKKRKEKGNDLGFGAIVREPGYKKWKYAMIKKSLDANIKSLEKWQQTFDPTWYLILRISDSLIDTELANATPSSSSTSTAVAPIATAKTIRDSFRVEPEVHTSIFLPSSGVSSSTRTSIPFTTASLLQRGPKNKVYVLDSVPSFPGLDSSVQNRDVRDLARKLTDTDPLRFGLLRCRGVVKVTNADNEIESYNFIFHIPPSLRSPKSLRDVLIQAKPNLSLSSRFHIAQQLSQSLSYVHTYGFVHKGIRPETILIFQDDEFELAASFLLGFEKFRPAQGLTLRANDCVWQKDLYRHPRRQGLRPEDEYIMQHDIYSLGVCLLEIGLWKTLVVYGPSQSGHEAEIQSQDNHDMPVPSPLLTTLSNAENNETPKATLIKETLVELALTELPARMGDKYTDIVVSCLTCLDESNPDFSDESEFKDVDDVVIGVRYIEKVSMKAIYVTFFELV
;
A
#
# COMPACT_ATOMS: atom_id res chain seq x y z
N MET A 1 -17.92 27.63 11.73
CA MET A 1 -17.50 26.35 11.10
C MET A 1 -15.99 26.17 10.98
N VAL A 2 -15.23 26.89 10.13
CA VAL A 2 -13.77 26.64 9.97
C VAL A 2 -13.01 26.89 11.29
N ALA A 3 -13.24 28.03 11.96
CA ALA A 3 -12.62 28.32 13.25
C ALA A 3 -12.99 27.32 14.36
N GLU A 4 -14.20 26.75 14.33
CA GLU A 4 -14.65 25.75 15.31
C GLU A 4 -13.99 24.38 15.06
N LEU A 5 -13.80 23.99 13.80
CA LEU A 5 -13.07 22.79 13.42
C LEU A 5 -11.58 22.88 13.79
N THR A 6 -10.95 24.04 13.54
CA THR A 6 -9.57 24.31 13.96
C THR A 6 -9.38 24.23 15.47
N LEU A 7 -10.25 24.89 16.25
CA LEU A 7 -10.21 24.83 17.72
C LEU A 7 -10.43 23.41 18.24
N ALA A 8 -11.34 22.65 17.63
CA ALA A 8 -11.60 21.26 18.00
C ALA A 8 -10.39 20.35 17.73
N ALA A 9 -9.71 20.53 16.60
CA ALA A 9 -8.55 19.73 16.24
C ALA A 9 -7.34 20.02 17.11
N ILE A 10 -6.99 21.30 17.29
CA ILE A 10 -5.89 21.74 18.17
C ILE A 10 -6.15 21.25 19.60
N GLY A 11 -7.37 21.44 20.12
CA GLY A 11 -7.73 20.96 21.45
C GLY A 11 -7.68 19.42 21.58
N THR A 12 -7.98 18.68 20.51
CA THR A 12 -7.87 17.20 20.51
C THR A 12 -6.41 16.75 20.46
N ALA A 13 -5.56 17.43 19.69
CA ALA A 13 -4.12 17.16 19.63
C ALA A 13 -3.43 17.46 20.98
N ASP A 14 -3.75 18.60 21.61
CA ASP A 14 -3.28 18.96 22.95
C ASP A 14 -3.65 17.90 23.99
N LEU A 15 -4.90 17.41 23.92
CA LEU A 15 -5.39 16.37 24.81
C LEU A 15 -4.63 15.06 24.60
N ALA A 16 -4.37 14.68 23.35
CA ALA A 16 -3.56 13.51 23.02
C ALA A 16 -2.14 13.65 23.58
N ILE A 17 -1.48 14.79 23.37
CA ILE A 17 -0.13 15.06 23.89
C ILE A 17 -0.10 14.95 25.41
N LYS A 18 -1.08 15.55 26.09
CA LYS A 18 -1.22 15.48 27.55
C LYS A 18 -1.39 14.05 28.04
N TYR A 19 -2.28 13.28 27.43
CA TYR A 19 -2.54 11.89 27.84
C TYR A 19 -1.35 10.98 27.57
N GLY A 20 -0.67 11.11 26.45
CA GLY A 20 0.51 10.28 26.20
C GLY A 20 1.68 10.63 27.13
N LYS A 21 1.92 11.91 27.44
CA LYS A 21 2.89 12.30 28.48
C LYS A 21 2.57 11.67 29.83
N MET A 22 1.30 11.71 30.22
CA MET A 22 0.85 11.08 31.48
C MET A 22 1.03 9.56 31.45
N LEU A 23 0.78 8.91 30.30
CA LEU A 23 0.99 7.48 30.11
C LEU A 23 2.47 7.10 30.26
N ILE A 24 3.38 7.85 29.62
CA ILE A 24 4.83 7.68 29.75
C ILE A 24 5.28 7.87 31.20
N GLU A 25 4.78 8.92 31.88
CA GLU A 25 5.12 9.19 33.28
C GLU A 25 4.69 8.03 34.19
N ILE A 26 3.46 7.53 34.05
CA ILE A 26 2.96 6.37 34.78
C ILE A 26 3.89 5.16 34.59
N TYR A 27 4.32 4.90 33.36
CA TYR A 27 5.15 3.75 33.03
C TYR A 27 6.62 3.90 33.44
N SER A 28 7.18 5.12 33.40
CA SER A 28 8.54 5.40 33.86
C SER A 28 8.71 5.18 35.37
N SER A 29 7.63 5.24 36.15
CA SER A 29 7.63 4.86 37.57
C SER A 29 8.02 3.39 37.80
N TYR A 30 7.93 2.55 36.77
CA TYR A 30 8.33 1.13 36.79
C TYR A 30 9.76 0.88 36.29
N HIS A 31 10.62 1.91 36.19
CA HIS A 31 12.02 1.80 35.72
C HIS A 31 12.89 0.77 36.49
N ASN A 32 12.55 0.45 37.74
CA ASN A 32 13.24 -0.58 38.54
C ASN A 32 12.73 -2.01 38.30
N ALA A 33 11.86 -2.21 37.30
CA ALA A 33 11.38 -3.53 36.91
C ALA A 33 12.43 -4.35 36.13
N SER A 34 12.07 -5.58 35.76
CA SER A 34 12.93 -6.48 34.99
C SER A 34 13.43 -5.84 33.68
N THR A 35 14.46 -6.43 33.09
CA THR A 35 14.99 -6.08 31.77
C THR A 35 13.91 -6.04 30.68
N GLU A 36 12.96 -6.98 30.68
CA GLU A 36 11.88 -7.06 29.69
C GLU A 36 10.90 -5.88 29.73
N ILE A 37 10.63 -5.32 30.93
CA ILE A 37 9.79 -4.11 31.03
C ILE A 37 10.58 -2.91 30.54
N LYS A 38 11.87 -2.81 30.89
CA LYS A 38 12.74 -1.73 30.40
C LYS A 38 12.80 -1.68 28.87
N GLU A 39 12.95 -2.82 28.20
CA GLU A 39 12.93 -2.91 26.73
C GLU A 39 11.62 -2.36 26.15
N ARG A 40 10.47 -2.75 26.72
CA ARG A 40 9.16 -2.26 26.27
C ARG A 40 8.93 -0.79 26.57
N LEU A 41 9.44 -0.27 27.69
CA LEU A 41 9.42 1.15 27.99
C LEU A 41 10.17 1.95 26.93
N ILE A 42 11.35 1.48 26.51
CA ILE A 42 12.11 2.11 25.42
C ILE A 42 11.31 2.11 24.10
N ILE A 43 10.63 1.00 23.78
CA ILE A 43 9.78 0.92 22.58
C ILE A 43 8.61 1.90 22.68
N LEU A 44 7.93 1.95 23.82
CA LEU A 44 6.82 2.88 24.06
C LEU A 44 7.29 4.34 23.97
N ASP A 45 8.41 4.69 24.59
CA ASP A 45 9.01 6.03 24.57
C ASP A 45 9.39 6.44 23.13
N SER A 46 10.03 5.54 22.38
CA SER A 46 10.38 5.77 20.98
C SER A 46 9.14 5.98 20.11
N ASN A 47 8.12 5.15 20.28
CA ASN A 47 6.86 5.27 19.54
C ASN A 47 6.12 6.56 19.93
N TRP A 48 6.10 6.92 21.21
CA TRP A 48 5.43 8.14 21.66
C TRP A 48 6.14 9.40 21.18
N LEU A 49 7.48 9.45 21.27
CA LEU A 49 8.27 10.58 20.76
C LEU A 49 8.01 10.81 19.27
N ARG A 50 7.88 9.73 18.49
CA ARG A 50 7.48 9.79 17.08
C ARG A 50 6.09 10.41 16.92
N THR A 51 5.10 9.91 17.65
CA THR A 51 3.72 10.43 17.61
C THR A 51 3.67 11.91 17.98
N GLU A 52 4.35 12.33 19.04
CA GLU A 52 4.43 13.74 19.46
C GLU A 52 4.96 14.62 18.33
N LYS A 53 6.03 14.21 17.63
CA LYS A 53 6.55 14.97 16.49
C LYS A 53 5.59 15.06 15.30
N GLN A 54 4.80 14.01 15.05
CA GLN A 54 3.78 14.03 14.01
C GLN A 54 2.61 14.96 14.38
N LEU A 55 2.20 14.99 15.65
CA LEU A 55 1.17 15.89 16.15
C LEU A 55 1.64 17.36 16.12
N ASP A 56 2.85 17.65 16.59
CA ASP A 56 3.47 18.99 16.56
C ASP A 56 3.49 19.55 15.12
N PHE A 57 3.80 18.71 14.14
CA PHE A 57 3.82 19.12 12.75
C PHE A 57 2.40 19.38 12.23
N LEU A 58 1.47 18.45 12.48
CA LEU A 58 0.08 18.56 12.04
C LEU A 58 -0.58 19.85 12.53
N GLU A 59 -0.31 20.24 13.78
CA GLU A 59 -0.79 21.50 14.37
C GLU A 59 -0.33 22.72 13.55
N ARG A 60 0.93 22.75 13.11
CA ARG A 60 1.52 23.88 12.37
C ARG A 60 0.99 24.06 10.96
N ILE A 61 0.52 22.98 10.35
CA ILE A 61 0.02 22.98 8.97
C ILE A 61 -1.49 22.90 8.88
N TRP A 62 -2.19 22.84 10.03
CA TRP A 62 -3.62 22.55 10.11
C TRP A 62 -4.49 23.44 9.21
N ASP A 63 -4.22 24.74 9.22
CA ASP A 63 -4.98 25.74 8.45
C ASP A 63 -4.74 25.67 6.93
N ARG A 64 -3.79 24.84 6.49
CA ARG A 64 -3.51 24.58 5.06
C ARG A 64 -4.21 23.34 4.53
N LEU A 65 -4.75 22.51 5.41
CA LEU A 65 -5.53 21.34 5.04
C LEU A 65 -6.92 21.77 4.55
N ASP A 66 -7.44 21.12 3.51
CA ASP A 66 -8.84 21.30 3.14
C ASP A 66 -9.79 20.68 4.19
N LYS A 67 -11.08 21.00 4.08
CA LYS A 67 -12.08 20.64 5.09
C LYS A 67 -12.23 19.13 5.29
N ASP A 68 -12.05 18.34 4.23
CA ASP A 68 -12.24 16.90 4.29
C ASP A 68 -11.05 16.24 4.97
N HIS A 69 -9.83 16.69 4.65
CA HIS A 69 -8.63 16.28 5.38
C HIS A 69 -8.73 16.66 6.85
N GLN A 70 -9.17 17.89 7.16
CA GLN A 70 -9.40 18.30 8.55
C GLN A 70 -10.41 17.38 9.25
N ALA A 71 -11.51 17.02 8.59
CA ALA A 71 -12.52 16.13 9.16
C ALA A 71 -11.97 14.71 9.45
N ILE A 72 -11.22 14.13 8.50
CA ILE A 72 -10.58 12.82 8.66
C ILE A 72 -9.55 12.87 9.78
N GLN A 73 -8.69 13.90 9.80
CA GLN A 73 -7.66 14.04 10.83
C GLN A 73 -8.26 14.18 12.23
N ILE A 74 -9.37 14.91 12.38
CA ILE A 74 -10.10 14.97 13.66
C ILE A 74 -10.54 13.57 14.12
N GLN A 75 -11.06 12.75 13.22
CA GLN A 75 -11.49 11.39 13.57
C GLN A 75 -10.29 10.52 13.99
N VAL A 76 -9.18 10.60 13.26
CA VAL A 76 -7.94 9.88 13.59
C VAL A 76 -7.37 10.34 14.94
N LEU A 77 -7.36 11.64 15.23
CA LEU A 77 -6.92 12.19 16.52
C LEU A 77 -7.82 11.72 17.67
N ARG A 78 -9.15 11.66 17.46
CA ARG A 78 -10.08 11.13 18.47
C ARG A 78 -9.82 9.65 18.78
N LEU A 79 -9.46 8.84 17.78
CA LEU A 79 -9.07 7.45 18.02
C LEU A 79 -7.83 7.35 18.93
N LEU A 80 -6.84 8.24 18.75
CA LEU A 80 -5.67 8.30 19.63
C LEU A 80 -6.07 8.68 21.07
N VAL A 81 -6.83 9.76 21.24
CA VAL A 81 -7.27 10.23 22.55
C VAL A 81 -8.03 9.13 23.29
N ASN A 82 -9.01 8.51 22.64
CA ASN A 82 -9.83 7.44 23.24
C ASN A 82 -8.97 6.24 23.66
N SER A 83 -7.98 5.87 22.83
CA SER A 83 -7.06 4.79 23.16
C SER A 83 -6.19 5.15 24.37
N LEU A 84 -5.55 6.31 24.36
CA LEU A 84 -4.70 6.77 25.46
C LEU A 84 -5.48 6.87 26.78
N GLU A 85 -6.70 7.41 26.74
CA GLU A 85 -7.58 7.50 27.90
C GLU A 85 -7.95 6.11 28.44
N ALA A 86 -8.30 5.16 27.56
CA ALA A 86 -8.57 3.78 27.96
C ALA A 86 -7.33 3.14 28.61
N SER A 87 -6.14 3.35 28.05
CA SER A 87 -4.87 2.87 28.60
C SER A 87 -4.57 3.44 29.99
N ILE A 88 -4.74 4.76 30.15
CA ILE A 88 -4.59 5.45 31.45
C ILE A 88 -5.54 4.84 32.48
N ASN A 89 -6.84 4.74 32.14
CA ASN A 89 -7.87 4.24 33.03
C ASN A 89 -7.61 2.78 33.45
N GLN A 90 -7.13 1.94 32.52
CA GLN A 90 -6.73 0.57 32.84
C GLN A 90 -5.62 0.53 33.88
N ILE A 91 -4.57 1.35 33.73
CA ILE A 91 -3.43 1.34 34.65
C ILE A 91 -3.79 1.95 36.00
N GLN A 92 -4.51 3.08 36.01
CA GLN A 92 -4.99 3.69 37.26
C GLN A 92 -5.88 2.73 38.06
N ASN A 93 -6.71 1.92 37.40
CA ASN A 93 -7.47 0.87 38.06
C ASN A 93 -6.58 -0.25 38.66
N LEU A 94 -5.46 -0.59 38.00
CA LEU A 94 -4.46 -1.51 38.58
C LEU A 94 -3.77 -0.89 39.81
N GLU A 95 -3.51 0.42 39.81
CA GLU A 95 -2.95 1.14 40.95
C GLU A 95 -3.94 1.33 42.11
N LYS A 96 -5.22 1.56 41.82
CA LYS A 96 -6.26 1.65 42.85
C LYS A 96 -6.44 0.30 43.58
N LYS A 97 -6.45 -0.80 42.83
CA LYS A 97 -6.40 -2.16 43.38
C LYS A 97 -5.12 -2.44 44.20
N ARG A 98 -4.03 -1.70 43.94
CA ARG A 98 -2.80 -1.72 44.76
C ARG A 98 -2.98 -1.01 46.10
N LYS A 99 -3.69 0.12 46.17
CA LYS A 99 -3.94 0.88 47.41
C LYS A 99 -4.97 0.19 48.31
N GLU A 100 -6.04 -0.37 47.74
CA GLU A 100 -7.11 -1.04 48.52
C GLU A 100 -6.65 -2.33 49.21
N LYS A 101 -5.76 -3.12 48.59
CA LYS A 101 -5.17 -4.33 49.21
C LYS A 101 -3.99 -4.05 50.16
N GLY A 102 -3.51 -2.81 50.22
CA GLY A 102 -2.38 -2.40 51.07
C GLY A 102 -2.76 -1.97 52.48
N ASN A 103 -4.06 -1.69 52.71
CA ASN A 103 -4.54 -1.16 53.99
C ASN A 103 -5.08 -2.22 54.96
N ASP A 104 -5.03 -3.51 54.61
CA ASP A 104 -5.69 -4.59 55.38
C ASP A 104 -4.71 -5.51 56.14
N LEU A 105 -3.48 -5.08 56.38
CA LEU A 105 -2.51 -5.82 57.19
C LEU A 105 -1.79 -4.90 58.18
N GLY A 106 -2.47 -4.67 59.30
CA GLY A 106 -1.82 -4.25 60.53
C GLY A 106 -0.95 -5.37 61.11
N PHE A 107 0.21 -4.97 61.62
CA PHE A 107 1.13 -5.70 62.48
C PHE A 107 2.05 -6.78 61.87
N GLY A 108 3.33 -6.38 61.70
CA GLY A 108 4.50 -7.17 62.10
C GLY A 108 5.02 -8.25 61.15
N ALA A 109 6.02 -7.92 60.32
CA ALA A 109 7.11 -8.85 59.99
C ALA A 109 8.28 -8.13 59.29
N ILE A 110 9.47 -8.42 59.78
CA ILE A 110 10.80 -7.95 59.38
C ILE A 110 11.27 -8.69 58.11
N VAL A 111 11.84 -7.93 57.17
CA VAL A 111 12.83 -8.26 56.11
C VAL A 111 12.67 -9.59 55.36
N ARG A 112 12.38 -9.49 54.05
CA ARG A 112 13.03 -10.25 52.95
C ARG A 112 12.62 -9.71 51.57
N GLU A 113 13.62 -9.51 50.72
CA GLU A 113 13.69 -9.22 49.27
C GLU A 113 12.40 -8.91 48.46
N PRO A 114 12.46 -7.96 47.49
CA PRO A 114 11.30 -7.57 46.69
C PRO A 114 11.03 -8.62 45.59
N GLY A 115 10.45 -9.75 45.98
CA GLY A 115 9.72 -10.62 45.05
C GLY A 115 8.48 -9.88 44.55
N TYR A 116 8.63 -9.03 43.52
CA TYR A 116 7.50 -8.55 42.73
C TYR A 116 6.64 -9.76 42.33
N LYS A 117 5.41 -9.86 42.86
CA LYS A 117 4.55 -11.03 42.61
C LYS A 117 4.42 -11.24 41.09
N LYS A 118 4.91 -12.38 40.57
CA LYS A 118 5.01 -12.69 39.13
C LYS A 118 3.73 -12.41 38.32
N TRP A 119 2.56 -12.58 38.92
CA TRP A 119 1.27 -12.26 38.28
C TRP A 119 1.06 -10.76 38.02
N LYS A 120 1.58 -9.88 38.89
CA LYS A 120 1.50 -8.41 38.73
C LYS A 120 2.38 -7.93 37.58
N TYR A 121 3.57 -8.51 37.50
CA TYR A 121 4.50 -8.29 36.40
C TYR A 121 3.87 -8.67 35.05
N ALA A 122 3.24 -9.84 34.99
CA ALA A 122 2.53 -10.29 33.80
C ALA A 122 1.38 -9.35 33.39
N MET A 123 0.67 -8.75 34.34
CA MET A 123 -0.45 -7.84 34.07
C MET A 123 0.02 -6.48 33.53
N ILE A 124 1.08 -5.91 34.13
CA ILE A 124 1.70 -4.66 33.65
C ILE A 124 2.29 -4.88 32.27
N LYS A 125 3.01 -5.99 32.06
CA LYS A 125 3.57 -6.37 30.76
C LYS A 125 2.47 -6.47 29.70
N LYS A 126 1.38 -7.19 29.97
CA LYS A 126 0.25 -7.33 29.05
C LYS A 126 -0.38 -5.98 28.69
N SER A 127 -0.52 -5.09 29.67
CA SER A 127 -1.03 -3.73 29.44
C SER A 127 -0.05 -2.90 28.59
N LEU A 128 1.24 -3.00 28.85
CA LEU A 128 2.28 -2.30 28.09
C LEU A 128 2.34 -2.79 26.63
N ASP A 129 2.30 -4.11 26.41
CA ASP A 129 2.22 -4.71 25.07
C ASP A 129 0.98 -4.26 24.30
N ALA A 130 -0.19 -4.20 24.97
CA ALA A 130 -1.42 -3.73 24.37
C ALA A 130 -1.34 -2.24 23.97
N ASN A 131 -0.71 -1.41 24.80
CA ASN A 131 -0.54 0.03 24.55
C ASN A 131 0.44 0.30 23.41
N ILE A 132 1.57 -0.41 23.37
CA ILE A 132 2.52 -0.35 22.25
C ILE A 132 1.80 -0.70 20.95
N LYS A 133 1.09 -1.85 20.93
CA LYS A 133 0.36 -2.31 19.75
C LYS A 133 -0.72 -1.31 19.31
N SER A 134 -1.43 -0.68 20.25
CA SER A 134 -2.42 0.33 19.90
C SER A 134 -1.79 1.59 19.32
N LEU A 135 -0.64 2.02 19.84
CA LEU A 135 0.07 3.20 19.34
C LEU A 135 0.66 2.95 17.95
N GLU A 136 1.27 1.78 17.74
CA GLU A 136 1.77 1.35 16.42
C GLU A 136 0.64 1.25 15.40
N LYS A 137 -0.51 0.69 15.79
CA LYS A 137 -1.69 0.61 14.93
C LYS A 137 -2.24 2.00 14.59
N TRP A 138 -2.29 2.92 15.55
CA TRP A 138 -2.68 4.30 15.28
C TRP A 138 -1.71 4.96 14.31
N GLN A 139 -0.40 4.79 14.49
CA GLN A 139 0.61 5.30 13.55
C GLN A 139 0.42 4.73 12.15
N GLN A 140 0.14 3.43 12.00
CA GLN A 140 -0.19 2.82 10.70
C GLN A 140 -1.45 3.42 10.06
N THR A 141 -2.38 3.94 10.85
CA THR A 141 -3.62 4.58 10.38
C THR A 141 -3.39 6.05 10.02
N PHE A 142 -2.52 6.73 10.77
CA PHE A 142 -2.17 8.14 10.56
C PHE A 142 -1.19 8.33 9.40
N ASP A 143 -0.21 7.44 9.25
CA ASP A 143 0.85 7.55 8.24
C ASP A 143 0.34 7.74 6.79
N PRO A 144 -0.71 7.02 6.30
CA PRO A 144 -1.29 7.29 4.98
C PRO A 144 -1.74 8.74 4.79
N THR A 145 -2.47 9.27 5.78
CA THR A 145 -2.98 10.64 5.78
C THR A 145 -1.88 11.70 5.92
N TRP A 146 -0.75 11.31 6.50
CA TRP A 146 0.48 12.11 6.56
C TRP A 146 1.16 12.25 5.19
N TYR A 147 1.04 11.27 4.30
CA TYR A 147 1.61 11.36 2.94
C TYR A 147 0.79 12.24 2.01
N LEU A 148 -0.52 12.39 2.25
CA LEU A 148 -1.38 13.32 1.51
C LEU A 148 -1.02 14.79 1.75
N ILE A 149 -0.65 15.10 2.98
CA ILE A 149 -0.18 16.42 3.38
C ILE A 149 1.04 16.85 2.55
N LEU A 150 1.89 15.89 2.14
CA LEU A 150 3.08 16.16 1.32
C LEU A 150 2.78 16.54 -0.11
N ARG A 151 1.53 16.36 -0.55
CA ARG A 151 1.09 16.78 -1.88
C ARG A 151 0.53 18.20 -1.90
N ILE A 152 0.20 18.78 -0.75
CA ILE A 152 -0.26 20.16 -0.66
C ILE A 152 0.91 21.05 -1.08
N SER A 153 0.82 21.70 -2.24
CA SER A 153 1.83 22.61 -2.76
C SER A 153 1.87 23.91 -1.95
N ASP A 154 2.37 23.84 -0.70
CA ASP A 154 2.50 24.97 0.21
C ASP A 154 3.94 25.11 0.74
N SER A 155 4.50 26.31 0.62
CA SER A 155 5.86 26.64 1.05
C SER A 155 6.11 26.50 2.56
N LEU A 156 5.06 26.55 3.38
CA LEU A 156 5.17 26.34 4.84
C LEU A 156 5.38 24.87 5.16
N ILE A 157 4.73 23.95 4.43
CA ILE A 157 4.96 22.51 4.56
C ILE A 157 6.41 22.19 4.22
N ASP A 158 6.94 22.82 3.16
CA ASP A 158 8.34 22.69 2.75
C ASP A 158 9.32 23.21 3.82
N THR A 159 9.00 24.33 4.45
CA THR A 159 9.82 24.94 5.51
C THR A 159 9.81 24.08 6.77
N GLU A 160 8.64 23.59 7.19
CA GLU A 160 8.50 22.75 8.38
C GLU A 160 9.15 21.37 8.19
N LEU A 161 9.05 20.75 7.02
CA LEU A 161 9.77 19.50 6.72
C LEU A 161 11.29 19.69 6.75
N ALA A 162 11.80 20.81 6.25
CA ALA A 162 13.21 21.15 6.31
C ALA A 162 13.69 21.38 7.76
N ASN A 163 12.88 22.07 8.58
CA ASN A 163 13.17 22.32 10.00
C ASN A 163 13.10 21.05 10.85
N ALA A 164 12.19 20.13 10.52
CA ALA A 164 11.98 18.89 11.26
C ALA A 164 12.97 17.76 10.89
N THR A 165 13.80 17.94 9.85
CA THR A 165 14.85 16.98 9.48
C THR A 165 16.23 17.45 9.96
N PRO A 166 16.92 16.70 10.84
CA PRO A 166 18.24 17.08 11.32
C PRO A 166 19.30 17.01 10.22
N SER A 167 20.23 17.95 10.22
CA SER A 167 21.28 18.15 9.20
C SER A 167 22.41 17.11 9.20
N SER A 168 22.30 16.03 9.98
CA SER A 168 23.41 15.09 10.25
C SER A 168 22.96 13.62 10.33
N SER A 169 23.87 12.73 9.92
CA SER A 169 23.78 11.28 9.66
C SER A 169 23.37 10.35 10.81
N SER A 170 22.65 10.83 11.81
CA SER A 170 22.11 10.01 12.91
C SER A 170 20.58 10.04 12.87
N THR A 171 19.98 9.29 11.95
CA THR A 171 18.52 9.14 11.87
C THR A 171 18.05 8.32 13.07
N SER A 172 17.49 8.98 14.09
CA SER A 172 16.74 8.28 15.14
C SER A 172 15.43 7.73 14.55
N THR A 173 14.96 6.59 15.06
CA THR A 173 13.69 5.95 14.65
C THR A 173 12.49 6.89 14.75
N ALA A 174 12.53 7.87 15.66
CA ALA A 174 11.48 8.85 15.87
C ALA A 174 11.31 9.88 14.72
N VAL A 175 12.36 10.13 13.93
CA VAL A 175 12.34 11.12 12.83
C VAL A 175 12.12 10.46 11.46
N ALA A 176 12.14 9.12 11.40
CA ALA A 176 12.02 8.36 10.15
C ALA A 176 10.77 8.72 9.31
N PRO A 177 9.55 8.90 9.86
CA PRO A 177 8.38 9.24 9.04
C PRO A 177 8.45 10.65 8.45
N ILE A 178 9.01 11.61 9.19
CA ILE A 178 9.23 12.99 8.73
C ILE A 178 10.31 13.00 7.63
N ALA A 179 11.36 12.22 7.79
CA ALA A 179 12.40 12.05 6.78
C ALA A 179 11.84 11.38 5.51
N THR A 180 11.08 10.28 5.64
CA THR A 180 10.37 9.63 4.54
C THR A 180 9.44 10.60 3.83
N ALA A 181 8.74 11.44 4.61
CA ALA A 181 7.83 12.42 4.08
C ALA A 181 8.54 13.56 3.35
N LYS A 182 9.66 14.04 3.87
CA LYS A 182 10.54 14.96 3.15
C LYS A 182 11.04 14.35 1.85
N THR A 183 11.49 13.10 1.85
CA THR A 183 11.91 12.40 0.62
C THR A 183 10.79 12.34 -0.42
N ILE A 184 9.58 11.99 0.00
CA ILE A 184 8.41 12.00 -0.89
C ILE A 184 8.13 13.42 -1.39
N ARG A 185 8.17 14.44 -0.51
CA ARG A 185 7.96 15.84 -0.87
C ARG A 185 8.99 16.35 -1.88
N ASP A 186 10.26 16.06 -1.63
CA ASP A 186 11.37 16.42 -2.51
C ASP A 186 11.23 15.72 -3.87
N SER A 187 10.67 14.50 -3.91
CA SER A 187 10.40 13.78 -5.17
C SER A 187 9.34 14.45 -6.06
N PHE A 188 8.54 15.38 -5.52
CA PHE A 188 7.59 16.20 -6.28
C PHE A 188 8.19 17.52 -6.80
N ARG A 189 9.35 17.95 -6.29
CA ARG A 189 9.96 19.21 -6.72
C ARG A 189 10.53 19.06 -8.13
N VAL A 190 10.09 19.93 -9.04
CA VAL A 190 10.62 20.04 -10.40
C VAL A 190 11.74 21.08 -10.39
N GLU A 191 12.98 20.72 -10.04
CA GLU A 191 14.21 21.50 -10.36
C GLU A 191 15.52 20.72 -10.01
N PRO A 192 16.72 21.13 -10.49
CA PRO A 192 17.51 20.35 -11.45
C PRO A 192 18.62 19.46 -10.86
N GLU A 193 19.01 18.46 -11.65
CA GLU A 193 20.31 17.75 -11.67
C GLU A 193 20.92 17.29 -10.33
N VAL A 194 20.32 16.27 -9.69
CA VAL A 194 21.14 15.34 -8.89
C VAL A 194 21.73 14.29 -9.82
N HIS A 195 23.07 14.29 -9.92
CA HIS A 195 23.94 13.48 -10.77
C HIS A 195 23.98 11.97 -10.44
N THR A 196 22.84 11.31 -10.25
CA THR A 196 22.77 9.86 -10.38
C THR A 196 22.20 9.53 -11.75
N SER A 197 23.06 9.00 -12.64
CA SER A 197 22.62 8.51 -13.94
C SER A 197 21.66 7.33 -13.70
N ILE A 198 20.35 7.62 -13.68
CA ILE A 198 19.28 6.62 -13.57
C ILE A 198 19.40 5.61 -14.71
N PHE A 199 19.78 6.07 -15.89
CA PHE A 199 20.04 5.20 -17.02
C PHE A 199 21.41 4.53 -16.84
N LEU A 200 21.38 3.21 -16.74
CA LEU A 200 22.54 2.35 -16.55
C LEU A 200 23.00 1.79 -17.91
N PRO A 201 24.29 1.47 -18.07
CA PRO A 201 24.79 0.84 -19.29
C PRO A 201 24.26 -0.59 -19.45
N SER A 202 23.94 -0.98 -20.69
CA SER A 202 23.38 -2.29 -21.04
C SER A 202 24.33 -3.46 -20.76
N SER A 203 25.64 -3.21 -20.74
CA SER A 203 26.68 -4.21 -20.47
C SER A 203 26.49 -4.98 -19.15
N GLY A 204 25.84 -4.36 -18.16
CA GLY A 204 25.58 -5.00 -16.87
C GLY A 204 24.45 -6.04 -16.87
N VAL A 205 23.55 -6.00 -17.86
CA VAL A 205 22.41 -6.93 -17.99
C VAL A 205 22.81 -8.09 -18.90
N SER A 206 23.52 -7.82 -20.00
CA SER A 206 23.91 -8.83 -21.00
C SER A 206 24.84 -9.94 -20.46
N SER A 207 25.59 -9.68 -19.39
CA SER A 207 26.53 -10.65 -18.79
C SER A 207 25.94 -11.46 -17.63
N SER A 208 24.62 -11.42 -17.42
CA SER A 208 23.95 -11.94 -16.22
C SER A 208 22.98 -13.07 -16.57
N THR A 209 22.78 -14.01 -15.65
CA THR A 209 21.78 -15.08 -15.82
C THR A 209 20.38 -14.53 -15.55
N ARG A 210 19.45 -14.78 -16.47
CA ARG A 210 18.04 -14.39 -16.37
C ARG A 210 17.18 -15.62 -16.10
N THR A 211 16.28 -15.54 -15.12
CA THR A 211 15.28 -16.57 -14.83
C THR A 211 13.89 -15.94 -14.92
N SER A 212 13.03 -16.51 -15.77
CA SER A 212 11.65 -16.02 -15.91
C SER A 212 10.84 -16.31 -14.64
N ILE A 213 9.98 -15.37 -14.25
CA ILE A 213 8.98 -15.61 -13.21
C ILE A 213 7.66 -15.97 -13.93
N PRO A 214 6.99 -17.07 -13.60
CA PRO A 214 5.76 -17.48 -14.28
C PRO A 214 4.66 -16.42 -14.26
N PHE A 215 3.96 -16.31 -15.40
CA PHE A 215 2.81 -15.42 -15.60
C PHE A 215 3.08 -13.94 -15.33
N THR A 216 4.31 -13.45 -15.50
CA THR A 216 4.65 -12.02 -15.39
C THR A 216 5.69 -11.62 -16.43
N THR A 217 5.76 -10.34 -16.75
CA THR A 217 6.83 -9.77 -17.60
C THR A 217 8.13 -9.56 -16.82
N ALA A 218 8.07 -9.65 -15.49
CA ALA A 218 9.22 -9.57 -14.62
C ALA A 218 10.07 -10.85 -14.64
N SER A 219 11.36 -10.70 -14.35
CA SER A 219 12.32 -11.80 -14.30
C SER A 219 13.39 -11.56 -13.24
N LEU A 220 14.05 -12.61 -12.80
CA LEU A 220 15.17 -12.52 -11.89
C LEU A 220 16.48 -12.35 -12.67
N LEU A 221 17.28 -11.38 -12.24
CA LEU A 221 18.60 -11.10 -12.79
C LEU A 221 19.67 -11.41 -11.73
N GLN A 222 20.52 -12.39 -12.00
CA GLN A 222 21.60 -12.80 -11.11
C GLN A 222 22.95 -12.30 -11.64
N ARG A 223 23.62 -11.43 -10.88
CA ARG A 223 24.82 -10.71 -11.34
C ARG A 223 26.04 -10.91 -10.43
N GLY A 224 27.16 -11.27 -11.05
CA GLY A 224 28.51 -11.26 -10.48
C GLY A 224 28.83 -12.40 -9.49
N PRO A 225 30.08 -12.46 -8.99
CA PRO A 225 30.57 -13.58 -8.17
C PRO A 225 29.92 -13.67 -6.78
N LYS A 226 29.27 -12.59 -6.31
CA LYS A 226 28.54 -12.53 -5.02
C LYS A 226 27.08 -12.96 -5.11
N ASN A 227 26.65 -13.47 -6.27
CA ASN A 227 25.31 -14.01 -6.48
C ASN A 227 24.15 -13.06 -6.13
N LYS A 228 24.32 -11.74 -6.35
CA LYS A 228 23.26 -10.78 -6.03
C LYS A 228 22.12 -10.92 -7.04
N VAL A 229 20.90 -11.02 -6.53
CA VAL A 229 19.68 -11.17 -7.30
C VAL A 229 18.91 -9.85 -7.32
N TYR A 230 18.39 -9.48 -8.48
CA TYR A 230 17.55 -8.31 -8.71
C TYR A 230 16.27 -8.74 -9.44
N VAL A 231 15.20 -7.97 -9.29
CA VAL A 231 14.02 -8.10 -10.17
C VAL A 231 14.22 -7.17 -11.35
N LEU A 232 14.00 -7.69 -12.55
CA LEU A 232 14.06 -6.98 -13.82
C LEU A 232 12.65 -6.94 -14.40
N ASP A 233 12.09 -5.75 -14.56
CA ASP A 233 10.78 -5.52 -15.17
C ASP A 233 10.96 -4.77 -16.50
N SER A 234 10.32 -5.25 -17.56
CA SER A 234 10.52 -4.74 -18.93
C SER A 234 9.27 -4.00 -19.40
N VAL A 235 9.43 -2.69 -19.63
CA VAL A 235 8.38 -1.81 -20.16
C VAL A 235 8.63 -1.59 -21.66
N PRO A 236 7.72 -2.01 -22.55
CA PRO A 236 7.89 -1.79 -23.99
C PRO A 236 7.83 -0.31 -24.33
N SER A 237 8.61 0.10 -25.32
CA SER A 237 8.49 1.40 -25.96
C SER A 237 7.25 1.42 -26.85
N PHE A 238 6.45 2.48 -26.77
CA PHE A 238 5.25 2.61 -27.60
C PHE A 238 5.59 3.24 -28.96
N PRO A 239 5.29 2.54 -30.08
CA PRO A 239 5.44 3.11 -31.41
C PRO A 239 4.58 4.37 -31.55
N GLY A 240 5.17 5.48 -31.98
CA GLY A 240 4.47 6.74 -32.24
C GLY A 240 4.46 7.77 -31.10
N LEU A 241 5.03 7.45 -29.93
CA LEU A 241 5.28 8.45 -28.89
C LEU A 241 6.75 8.93 -28.97
N ASP A 242 6.99 10.23 -28.79
CA ASP A 242 8.35 10.76 -28.82
C ASP A 242 9.21 10.11 -27.73
N SER A 243 10.34 9.53 -28.15
CA SER A 243 11.35 8.94 -27.27
C SER A 243 11.81 9.90 -26.17
N SER A 244 11.80 11.22 -26.41
CA SER A 244 12.17 12.23 -25.42
C SER A 244 11.18 12.27 -24.24
N VAL A 245 9.89 12.18 -24.54
CA VAL A 245 8.79 12.18 -23.57
C VAL A 245 8.82 10.91 -22.75
N GLN A 246 8.93 9.74 -23.41
CA GLN A 246 9.07 8.46 -22.70
C GLN A 246 10.31 8.43 -21.80
N ASN A 247 11.45 8.93 -22.28
CA ASN A 247 12.68 8.99 -21.49
C ASN A 247 12.52 9.88 -20.25
N ARG A 248 11.78 10.99 -20.35
CA ARG A 248 11.46 11.85 -19.22
C ARG A 248 10.60 11.09 -18.21
N ASP A 249 9.49 10.52 -18.66
CA ASP A 249 8.56 9.82 -17.78
C ASP A 249 9.26 8.63 -17.07
N VAL A 250 10.05 7.83 -17.80
CA VAL A 250 10.84 6.71 -17.25
C VAL A 250 11.84 7.18 -16.22
N ARG A 251 12.52 8.29 -16.51
CA ARG A 251 13.47 8.89 -15.58
C ARG A 251 12.75 9.35 -14.31
N ASP A 252 11.62 10.04 -14.44
CA ASP A 252 10.85 10.58 -13.31
C ASP A 252 10.30 9.48 -12.41
N LEU A 253 9.75 8.40 -12.99
CA LEU A 253 9.30 7.23 -12.23
C LEU A 253 10.47 6.57 -11.49
N ALA A 254 11.56 6.27 -12.19
CA ALA A 254 12.71 5.62 -11.57
C ALA A 254 13.33 6.49 -10.45
N ARG A 255 13.34 7.82 -10.62
CA ARG A 255 13.79 8.77 -9.59
C ARG A 255 12.94 8.65 -8.33
N LYS A 256 11.61 8.68 -8.46
CA LYS A 256 10.67 8.53 -7.34
C LYS A 256 10.78 7.16 -6.66
N LEU A 257 11.04 6.09 -7.42
CA LEU A 257 11.22 4.74 -6.88
C LEU A 257 12.60 4.50 -6.26
N THR A 258 13.58 5.41 -6.41
CA THR A 258 14.94 5.21 -5.89
C THR A 258 15.03 5.34 -4.38
N ASP A 259 14.20 6.19 -3.75
CA ASP A 259 14.24 6.45 -2.31
C ASP A 259 12.96 5.98 -1.57
N THR A 260 12.23 5.07 -2.20
CA THR A 260 11.05 4.38 -1.67
C THR A 260 11.42 3.39 -0.56
N ASP A 261 10.67 3.40 0.54
CA ASP A 261 10.68 2.31 1.54
C ASP A 261 9.81 1.15 1.02
N PRO A 262 10.40 0.00 0.65
CA PRO A 262 9.67 -1.04 -0.07
C PRO A 262 8.59 -1.70 0.78
N LEU A 263 8.85 -2.00 2.05
CA LEU A 263 7.88 -2.70 2.91
C LEU A 263 6.72 -1.80 3.30
N ARG A 264 6.97 -0.49 3.37
CA ARG A 264 5.93 0.49 3.68
C ARG A 264 5.08 0.85 2.48
N PHE A 265 5.69 0.89 1.29
CA PHE A 265 5.01 1.38 0.09
C PHE A 265 4.51 0.27 -0.82
N GLY A 266 4.93 -0.98 -0.61
CA GLY A 266 4.61 -2.08 -1.52
C GLY A 266 5.15 -1.87 -2.94
N LEU A 267 6.22 -1.06 -3.06
CA LEU A 267 6.91 -0.75 -4.31
C LEU A 267 8.38 -1.07 -4.14
N LEU A 268 8.98 -1.83 -5.07
CA LEU A 268 10.40 -2.16 -4.95
C LEU A 268 11.29 -0.93 -5.20
N ARG A 269 12.41 -0.85 -4.48
CA ARG A 269 13.40 0.21 -4.66
C ARG A 269 14.08 0.08 -6.02
N CYS A 270 13.93 1.11 -6.86
CA CYS A 270 14.58 1.15 -8.17
C CYS A 270 16.06 1.45 -8.02
N ARG A 271 16.90 0.64 -8.67
CA ARG A 271 18.33 0.86 -8.80
C ARG A 271 18.67 1.75 -10.00
N GLY A 272 17.86 1.67 -11.05
CA GLY A 272 18.07 2.33 -12.32
C GLY A 272 17.40 1.58 -13.46
N VAL A 273 17.57 2.11 -14.67
CA VAL A 273 16.89 1.65 -15.88
C VAL A 273 17.91 1.40 -16.99
N VAL A 274 17.77 0.31 -17.72
CA VAL A 274 18.57 0.02 -18.91
C VAL A 274 17.69 0.19 -20.15
N LYS A 275 18.16 0.93 -21.14
CA LYS A 275 17.50 1.03 -22.45
C LYS A 275 17.90 -0.17 -23.30
N VAL A 276 16.92 -0.88 -23.83
CA VAL A 276 17.12 -1.95 -24.80
C VAL A 276 16.79 -1.37 -26.17
N THR A 277 17.74 -1.46 -27.08
CA THR A 277 17.60 -0.95 -28.45
C THR A 277 17.55 -2.09 -29.44
N ASN A 278 16.76 -1.92 -30.50
CA ASN A 278 16.71 -2.84 -31.63
C ASN A 278 17.97 -2.69 -32.53
N ALA A 279 18.01 -3.44 -33.63
CA ALA A 279 19.11 -3.40 -34.60
C ALA A 279 19.26 -2.02 -35.28
N ASP A 280 18.19 -1.23 -35.34
CA ASP A 280 18.13 0.11 -35.93
C ASP A 280 18.49 1.23 -34.92
N ASN A 281 19.01 0.87 -33.74
CA ASN A 281 19.29 1.77 -32.61
C ASN A 281 18.06 2.51 -32.04
N GLU A 282 16.85 2.08 -32.35
CA GLU A 282 15.63 2.59 -31.75
C GLU A 282 15.38 1.90 -30.41
N ILE A 283 14.81 2.64 -29.44
CA ILE A 283 14.50 2.07 -28.13
C ILE A 283 13.30 1.13 -28.26
N GLU A 284 13.54 -0.16 -28.02
CA GLU A 284 12.52 -1.20 -28.02
C GLU A 284 11.85 -1.30 -26.64
N SER A 285 12.63 -1.23 -25.56
CA SER A 285 12.09 -1.32 -24.20
C SER A 285 12.98 -0.67 -23.14
N TYR A 286 12.40 -0.43 -21.97
CA TYR A 286 13.06 0.07 -20.77
C TYR A 286 13.02 -1.00 -19.69
N ASN A 287 14.19 -1.41 -19.23
CA ASN A 287 14.36 -2.47 -18.26
C ASN A 287 14.64 -1.86 -16.88
N PHE A 288 13.64 -1.84 -16.01
CA PHE A 288 13.77 -1.37 -14.64
C PHE A 288 14.44 -2.45 -13.78
N ILE A 289 15.45 -2.05 -13.01
CA ILE A 289 16.18 -2.95 -12.12
C ILE A 289 15.80 -2.61 -10.68
N PHE A 290 15.25 -3.58 -9.97
CA PHE A 290 14.76 -3.42 -8.61
C PHE A 290 15.57 -4.24 -7.60
N HIS A 291 15.76 -3.67 -6.42
CA HIS A 291 16.34 -4.37 -5.28
C HIS A 291 15.29 -5.27 -4.61
N ILE A 292 15.70 -6.49 -4.28
CA ILE A 292 14.93 -7.37 -3.40
C ILE A 292 15.35 -7.07 -1.95
N PRO A 293 14.40 -6.79 -1.03
CA PRO A 293 14.72 -6.63 0.39
C PRO A 293 15.44 -7.87 0.94
N PRO A 294 16.48 -7.73 1.79
CA PRO A 294 17.33 -8.86 2.20
C PRO A 294 16.60 -10.01 2.91
N SER A 295 15.49 -9.73 3.59
CA SER A 295 14.66 -10.73 4.27
C SER A 295 13.73 -11.51 3.34
N LEU A 296 13.58 -11.06 2.09
CA LEU A 296 12.61 -11.59 1.14
C LEU A 296 13.27 -12.45 0.06
N ARG A 297 12.58 -13.50 -0.35
CA ARG A 297 13.05 -14.45 -1.37
C ARG A 297 11.89 -15.02 -2.18
N SER A 298 12.24 -15.80 -3.20
CA SER A 298 11.34 -16.58 -4.05
C SER A 298 10.11 -15.80 -4.56
N PRO A 299 10.31 -14.75 -5.37
CA PRO A 299 9.18 -14.02 -5.93
C PRO A 299 8.34 -14.91 -6.84
N LYS A 300 7.02 -14.85 -6.65
CA LYS A 300 6.01 -15.43 -7.54
C LYS A 300 5.00 -14.37 -7.93
N SER A 301 4.43 -14.45 -9.13
CA SER A 301 3.28 -13.60 -9.45
C SER A 301 2.07 -14.01 -8.62
N LEU A 302 1.17 -13.08 -8.31
CA LEU A 302 -0.09 -13.40 -7.65
C LEU A 302 -0.92 -14.36 -8.52
N ARG A 303 -0.82 -14.26 -9.86
CA ARG A 303 -1.44 -15.24 -10.77
C ARG A 303 -0.96 -16.66 -10.48
N ASP A 304 0.35 -16.87 -10.36
CA ASP A 304 0.92 -18.18 -10.04
C ASP A 304 0.43 -18.70 -8.69
N VAL A 305 0.40 -17.81 -7.68
CA VAL A 305 -0.08 -18.13 -6.33
C VAL A 305 -1.57 -18.53 -6.34
N LEU A 306 -2.41 -17.85 -7.11
CA LEU A 306 -3.85 -18.14 -7.21
C LEU A 306 -4.14 -19.41 -8.02
N ILE A 307 -3.34 -19.73 -9.04
CA ILE A 307 -3.45 -20.99 -9.79
C ILE A 307 -3.05 -22.17 -8.90
N GLN A 308 -1.96 -22.02 -8.15
CA GLN A 308 -1.47 -23.03 -7.21
C GLN A 308 -2.19 -22.98 -5.84
N ALA A 309 -3.30 -22.23 -5.74
CA ALA A 309 -3.96 -21.92 -4.49
C ALA A 309 -4.32 -23.18 -3.69
N LYS A 310 -3.73 -23.31 -2.50
CA LYS A 310 -4.17 -24.30 -1.51
C LYS A 310 -5.48 -23.80 -0.87
N PRO A 311 -6.48 -24.67 -0.64
CA PRO A 311 -7.78 -24.27 -0.09
C PRO A 311 -7.70 -23.69 1.34
N ASN A 312 -6.60 -23.96 2.05
CA ASN A 312 -6.47 -23.71 3.48
C ASN A 312 -5.78 -22.38 3.82
N LEU A 313 -5.66 -21.44 2.87
CA LEU A 313 -5.03 -20.16 3.19
C LEU A 313 -5.87 -19.38 4.21
N SER A 314 -5.23 -18.92 5.28
CA SER A 314 -5.86 -18.15 6.34
C SER A 314 -6.48 -16.84 5.81
N LEU A 315 -7.58 -16.43 6.43
CA LEU A 315 -8.25 -15.18 6.12
C LEU A 315 -7.32 -13.98 6.32
N SER A 316 -6.53 -13.99 7.40
CA SER A 316 -5.55 -12.95 7.70
C SER A 316 -4.52 -12.76 6.59
N SER A 317 -4.05 -13.85 5.96
CA SER A 317 -3.13 -13.76 4.83
C SER A 317 -3.77 -13.12 3.60
N ARG A 318 -5.06 -13.41 3.33
CA ARG A 318 -5.80 -12.77 2.21
C ARG A 318 -5.95 -11.28 2.45
N PHE A 319 -6.36 -10.89 3.66
CA PHE A 319 -6.46 -9.48 4.06
C PHE A 319 -5.12 -8.75 3.95
N HIS A 320 -4.03 -9.40 4.38
CA HIS A 320 -2.69 -8.82 4.32
C HIS A 320 -2.29 -8.48 2.87
N ILE A 321 -2.46 -9.41 1.93
CA ILE A 321 -2.16 -9.18 0.51
C ILE A 321 -3.04 -8.08 -0.08
N ALA A 322 -4.34 -8.11 0.22
CA ALA A 322 -5.30 -7.09 -0.22
C ALA A 322 -4.94 -5.69 0.28
N GLN A 323 -4.54 -5.59 1.55
CA GLN A 323 -4.12 -4.34 2.17
C GLN A 323 -2.83 -3.81 1.53
N GLN A 324 -1.82 -4.66 1.36
CA GLN A 324 -0.55 -4.27 0.74
C GLN A 324 -0.74 -3.82 -0.73
N LEU A 325 -1.62 -4.48 -1.48
CA LEU A 325 -1.95 -4.07 -2.85
C LEU A 325 -2.63 -2.70 -2.89
N SER A 326 -3.62 -2.49 -2.03
CA SER A 326 -4.34 -1.21 -1.91
C SER A 326 -3.37 -0.09 -1.51
N GLN A 327 -2.48 -0.38 -0.56
CA GLN A 327 -1.43 0.54 -0.13
C GLN A 327 -0.46 0.88 -1.26
N SER A 328 -0.02 -0.11 -2.05
CA SER A 328 0.84 0.09 -3.21
C SER A 328 0.23 1.06 -4.21
N LEU A 329 -1.05 0.87 -4.51
CA LEU A 329 -1.77 1.76 -5.41
C LEU A 329 -1.88 3.18 -4.84
N SER A 330 -2.12 3.31 -3.52
CA SER A 330 -2.18 4.61 -2.83
C SER A 330 -0.92 5.43 -3.11
N TYR A 331 0.25 4.79 -3.01
CA TYR A 331 1.51 5.46 -3.24
C TYR A 331 1.77 5.78 -4.71
N VAL A 332 1.37 4.90 -5.64
CA VAL A 332 1.45 5.20 -7.07
C VAL A 332 0.64 6.46 -7.40
N HIS A 333 -0.59 6.54 -6.90
CA HIS A 333 -1.45 7.71 -7.08
C HIS A 333 -0.90 8.92 -6.35
N THR A 334 -0.38 8.76 -5.13
CA THR A 334 0.29 9.84 -4.38
C THR A 334 1.45 10.42 -5.18
N TYR A 335 2.24 9.59 -5.85
CA TYR A 335 3.33 10.05 -6.73
C TYR A 335 2.86 10.76 -8.01
N GLY A 336 1.56 10.91 -8.24
CA GLY A 336 1.03 11.59 -9.43
C GLY A 336 1.03 10.72 -10.68
N PHE A 337 1.00 9.40 -10.52
CA PHE A 337 0.97 8.47 -11.64
C PHE A 337 -0.31 7.65 -11.67
N VAL A 338 -0.66 7.20 -12.87
CA VAL A 338 -1.63 6.13 -13.12
C VAL A 338 -0.89 4.87 -13.55
N HIS A 339 -1.29 3.70 -13.04
CA HIS A 339 -0.58 2.44 -13.29
C HIS A 339 -1.00 1.79 -14.61
N LYS A 340 -2.31 1.78 -14.92
CA LYS A 340 -2.92 1.25 -16.16
C LYS A 340 -2.68 -0.23 -16.44
N GLY A 341 -2.32 -0.99 -15.42
CA GLY A 341 -1.85 -2.36 -15.59
C GLY A 341 -1.97 -3.22 -14.35
N ILE A 342 -2.85 -2.87 -13.41
CA ILE A 342 -3.03 -3.64 -12.17
C ILE A 342 -3.76 -4.95 -12.49
N ARG A 343 -3.11 -6.07 -12.21
CA ARG A 343 -3.61 -7.44 -12.43
C ARG A 343 -2.73 -8.44 -11.68
N PRO A 344 -3.16 -9.70 -11.47
CA PRO A 344 -2.37 -10.69 -10.73
C PRO A 344 -0.96 -10.94 -11.31
N GLU A 345 -0.76 -10.71 -12.60
CA GLU A 345 0.53 -10.85 -13.28
C GLU A 345 1.52 -9.73 -12.96
N THR A 346 1.04 -8.58 -12.48
CA THR A 346 1.87 -7.41 -12.15
C THR A 346 2.08 -7.26 -10.65
N ILE A 347 1.66 -8.24 -9.85
CA ILE A 347 1.82 -8.26 -8.40
C ILE A 347 2.77 -9.40 -8.06
N LEU A 348 3.92 -9.09 -7.47
CA LEU A 348 4.84 -10.11 -6.96
C LEU A 348 4.61 -10.35 -5.48
N ILE A 349 4.51 -11.62 -5.10
CA ILE A 349 4.47 -12.07 -3.72
C ILE A 349 5.82 -12.70 -3.38
N PHE A 350 6.37 -12.28 -2.24
CA PHE A 350 7.60 -12.80 -1.68
C PHE A 350 7.32 -13.55 -0.38
N GLN A 351 8.17 -14.53 -0.10
CA GLN A 351 8.23 -15.23 1.17
C GLN A 351 9.41 -14.73 2.01
N ASP A 352 9.32 -14.88 3.32
CA ASP A 352 10.44 -14.72 4.25
C ASP A 352 10.75 -16.06 4.96
N ASP A 353 11.33 -16.02 6.16
CA ASP A 353 11.60 -17.22 6.96
C ASP A 353 10.38 -17.72 7.74
N GLU A 354 9.35 -16.88 7.94
CA GLU A 354 8.19 -17.16 8.77
C GLU A 354 6.92 -17.43 7.94
N PHE A 355 6.76 -16.75 6.80
CA PHE A 355 5.53 -16.72 6.01
C PHE A 355 5.80 -16.94 4.51
N GLU A 356 5.02 -17.84 3.88
CA GLU A 356 5.04 -18.05 2.42
C GLU A 356 4.54 -16.82 1.64
N LEU A 357 3.72 -15.98 2.26
CA LEU A 357 3.10 -14.78 1.66
C LEU A 357 3.40 -13.54 2.53
N ALA A 358 4.69 -13.26 2.71
CA ALA A 358 5.17 -12.24 3.64
C ALA A 358 4.91 -10.80 3.14
N ALA A 359 5.16 -10.55 1.85
CA ALA A 359 5.02 -9.22 1.27
C ALA A 359 4.60 -9.26 -0.20
N SER A 360 3.74 -8.33 -0.60
CA SER A 360 3.39 -8.08 -2.00
C SER A 360 4.00 -6.77 -2.51
N PHE A 361 4.36 -6.76 -3.80
CA PHE A 361 4.87 -5.57 -4.49
C PHE A 361 4.20 -5.40 -5.84
N LEU A 362 3.79 -4.18 -6.13
CA LEU A 362 3.24 -3.80 -7.42
C LEU A 362 4.38 -3.47 -8.42
N LEU A 363 4.35 -4.12 -9.58
CA LEU A 363 5.24 -3.97 -10.73
C LEU A 363 4.40 -3.78 -12.00
N GLY A 364 5.00 -3.93 -13.18
CA GLY A 364 4.27 -3.91 -14.43
C GLY A 364 3.86 -2.50 -14.81
N PHE A 365 4.77 -1.54 -14.61
CA PHE A 365 4.63 -0.14 -15.01
C PHE A 365 4.58 0.01 -16.54
N GLU A 366 4.16 -0.98 -17.32
CA GLU A 366 4.20 -1.02 -18.78
C GLU A 366 3.48 0.17 -19.45
N LYS A 367 2.47 0.75 -18.78
CA LYS A 367 1.62 1.83 -19.32
C LYS A 367 1.59 3.06 -18.39
N PHE A 368 2.59 3.18 -17.52
CA PHE A 368 2.65 4.27 -16.55
C PHE A 368 2.74 5.64 -17.25
N ARG A 369 2.03 6.63 -16.71
CA ARG A 369 1.98 8.01 -17.24
C ARG A 369 1.83 8.97 -16.06
N PRO A 370 2.50 10.15 -16.05
CA PRO A 370 2.13 11.24 -15.14
C PRO A 370 0.66 11.57 -15.33
N ALA A 371 -0.15 11.78 -14.28
CA ALA A 371 -1.61 11.93 -14.38
C ALA A 371 -2.09 12.97 -15.41
N GLN A 372 -1.28 14.02 -15.67
CA GLN A 372 -1.55 15.11 -16.62
C GLN A 372 -1.08 14.86 -18.07
N GLY A 373 -0.33 13.79 -18.35
CA GLY A 373 0.11 13.46 -19.70
C GLY A 373 -1.03 13.14 -20.71
N LEU A 374 -0.74 13.16 -22.01
CA LEU A 374 -1.71 12.77 -23.03
C LEU A 374 -2.00 11.26 -22.96
N THR A 375 -3.29 10.87 -22.93
CA THR A 375 -3.68 9.46 -23.01
C THR A 375 -3.77 9.04 -24.47
N LEU A 376 -2.85 8.20 -24.93
CA LEU A 376 -3.04 7.47 -26.19
C LEU A 376 -4.31 6.59 -26.04
N ARG A 377 -5.33 6.85 -26.85
CA ARG A 377 -6.55 6.01 -26.95
C ARG A 377 -6.26 4.76 -27.79
N ALA A 378 -5.15 4.10 -27.50
CA ALA A 378 -4.70 2.87 -28.12
C ALA A 378 -4.50 1.84 -27.01
N ASN A 379 -5.24 0.74 -27.08
CA ASN A 379 -5.10 -0.39 -26.16
C ASN A 379 -4.88 -1.70 -26.93
N ASP A 380 -4.42 -2.73 -26.23
CA ASP A 380 -4.34 -4.08 -26.78
C ASP A 380 -5.72 -4.78 -26.67
N CYS A 381 -6.10 -5.64 -27.62
CA CYS A 381 -7.33 -6.45 -27.57
C CYS A 381 -7.18 -7.74 -26.76
N VAL A 382 -6.32 -7.72 -25.75
CA VAL A 382 -5.98 -8.94 -25.01
C VAL A 382 -7.06 -9.17 -23.96
N TRP A 383 -7.99 -10.09 -24.24
CA TRP A 383 -9.19 -10.30 -23.42
C TRP A 383 -8.88 -10.53 -21.93
N GLN A 384 -7.80 -11.25 -21.61
CA GLN A 384 -7.43 -11.51 -20.22
C GLN A 384 -6.95 -10.26 -19.48
N LYS A 385 -6.45 -9.24 -20.21
CA LYS A 385 -6.14 -7.92 -19.65
C LYS A 385 -7.40 -7.07 -19.55
N ASP A 386 -8.33 -7.21 -20.49
CA ASP A 386 -9.60 -6.46 -20.51
C ASP A 386 -10.52 -6.78 -19.33
N LEU A 387 -10.45 -7.99 -18.76
CA LEU A 387 -11.15 -8.33 -17.50
C LEU A 387 -10.85 -7.35 -16.36
N TYR A 388 -9.61 -6.83 -16.31
CA TYR A 388 -9.15 -5.90 -15.27
C TYR A 388 -9.35 -4.43 -15.67
N ARG A 389 -9.84 -4.15 -16.88
CA ARG A 389 -10.08 -2.79 -17.36
C ARG A 389 -11.56 -2.46 -17.24
N HIS A 390 -11.84 -1.22 -16.86
CA HIS A 390 -13.20 -0.71 -16.83
C HIS A 390 -13.86 -0.88 -18.22
N PRO A 391 -15.17 -1.21 -18.31
CA PRO A 391 -15.83 -1.49 -19.58
C PRO A 391 -15.62 -0.43 -20.67
N ARG A 392 -15.69 0.85 -20.30
CA ARG A 392 -15.47 2.02 -21.20
C ARG A 392 -14.02 2.15 -21.72
N ARG A 393 -13.10 1.32 -21.23
CA ARG A 393 -11.66 1.31 -21.54
C ARG A 393 -11.17 0.01 -22.19
N GLN A 394 -12.07 -0.94 -22.47
CA GLN A 394 -11.75 -2.19 -23.18
C GLN A 394 -11.66 -1.96 -24.70
N GLY A 395 -10.97 -2.87 -25.41
CA GLY A 395 -10.85 -2.84 -26.87
C GLY A 395 -9.86 -1.82 -27.44
N LEU A 396 -9.73 -1.78 -28.79
CA LEU A 396 -8.74 -0.96 -29.50
C LEU A 396 -8.91 0.54 -29.30
N ARG A 397 -10.16 0.98 -29.12
CA ARG A 397 -10.54 2.40 -29.07
C ARG A 397 -11.32 2.68 -27.79
N PRO A 398 -10.62 2.90 -26.67
CA PRO A 398 -11.24 3.32 -25.43
C PRO A 398 -12.12 4.57 -25.61
N GLU A 399 -13.29 4.56 -24.97
CA GLU A 399 -14.26 5.67 -25.02
C GLU A 399 -13.75 6.88 -24.21
N ASP A 400 -13.23 6.61 -23.00
CA ASP A 400 -12.81 7.63 -22.04
C ASP A 400 -11.31 7.87 -22.06
N GLU A 401 -10.88 9.01 -21.52
CA GLU A 401 -9.49 9.22 -21.14
C GLU A 401 -9.13 8.46 -19.86
N TYR A 402 -7.86 8.14 -19.66
CA TYR A 402 -7.46 7.35 -18.50
C TYR A 402 -7.27 8.25 -17.27
N ILE A 403 -8.20 8.13 -16.31
CA ILE A 403 -8.13 8.71 -14.95
C ILE A 403 -7.80 7.65 -13.88
N MET A 404 -7.48 8.08 -12.66
CA MET A 404 -7.07 7.22 -11.53
C MET A 404 -8.11 6.18 -11.12
N GLN A 405 -9.39 6.49 -11.25
CA GLN A 405 -10.51 5.60 -10.95
C GLN A 405 -10.49 4.32 -11.80
N HIS A 406 -9.85 4.34 -12.97
CA HIS A 406 -9.67 3.11 -13.74
C HIS A 406 -8.71 2.12 -13.07
N ASP A 407 -7.69 2.60 -12.36
CA ASP A 407 -6.83 1.72 -11.54
C ASP A 407 -7.60 1.19 -10.33
N ILE A 408 -8.53 1.98 -9.79
CA ILE A 408 -9.42 1.57 -8.69
C ILE A 408 -10.34 0.43 -9.12
N TYR A 409 -10.92 0.52 -10.32
CA TYR A 409 -11.68 -0.60 -10.88
C TYR A 409 -10.82 -1.86 -10.96
N SER A 410 -9.60 -1.74 -11.51
CA SER A 410 -8.65 -2.86 -11.61
C SER A 410 -8.29 -3.45 -10.24
N LEU A 411 -8.12 -2.59 -9.22
CA LEU A 411 -7.94 -3.00 -7.83
C LEU A 411 -9.13 -3.83 -7.34
N GLY A 412 -10.37 -3.40 -7.60
CA GLY A 412 -11.58 -4.14 -7.24
C GLY A 412 -11.61 -5.57 -7.81
N VAL A 413 -11.22 -5.74 -9.07
CA VAL A 413 -11.13 -7.08 -9.70
C VAL A 413 -10.07 -7.95 -9.01
N CYS A 414 -8.89 -7.40 -8.70
CA CYS A 414 -7.85 -8.13 -7.97
C CYS A 414 -8.28 -8.49 -6.54
N LEU A 415 -8.94 -7.58 -5.83
CA LEU A 415 -9.47 -7.83 -4.48
C LEU A 415 -10.54 -8.93 -4.51
N LEU A 416 -11.38 -8.98 -5.53
CA LEU A 416 -12.34 -10.08 -5.72
C LEU A 416 -11.61 -11.43 -5.85
N GLU A 417 -10.58 -11.53 -6.70
CA GLU A 417 -9.78 -12.76 -6.84
C GLU A 417 -9.10 -13.18 -5.52
N ILE A 418 -8.54 -12.21 -4.78
CA ILE A 418 -7.91 -12.44 -3.47
C ILE A 418 -8.95 -12.91 -2.43
N GLY A 419 -10.11 -12.27 -2.38
CA GLY A 419 -11.17 -12.61 -1.43
C GLY A 419 -11.74 -14.02 -1.67
N LEU A 420 -12.03 -14.34 -2.92
CA LEU A 420 -12.47 -15.67 -3.33
C LEU A 420 -11.34 -16.71 -3.21
N TRP A 421 -10.09 -16.25 -3.28
CA TRP A 421 -8.89 -17.06 -3.41
C TRP A 421 -8.97 -18.01 -4.62
N LYS A 422 -9.44 -17.44 -5.74
CA LYS A 422 -9.64 -18.12 -7.03
C LYS A 422 -9.27 -17.17 -8.15
N THR A 423 -8.70 -17.73 -9.22
CA THR A 423 -8.31 -16.99 -10.41
C THR A 423 -9.48 -16.85 -11.40
N LEU A 424 -9.59 -15.70 -12.06
CA LEU A 424 -10.50 -15.44 -13.20
C LEU A 424 -9.94 -15.95 -14.52
N VAL A 425 -8.62 -16.12 -14.61
CA VAL A 425 -7.90 -16.64 -15.79
C VAL A 425 -7.14 -17.90 -15.40
N VAL A 426 -7.41 -19.00 -16.09
CA VAL A 426 -6.70 -20.27 -15.94
C VAL A 426 -5.85 -20.49 -17.20
N TYR A 427 -4.83 -21.33 -17.13
CA TYR A 427 -4.00 -21.69 -18.28
C TYR A 427 -4.12 -23.19 -18.50
N GLY A 428 -4.47 -23.60 -19.73
CA GLY A 428 -4.61 -25.01 -20.09
C GLY A 428 -4.06 -25.32 -21.48
N PRO A 429 -3.95 -26.61 -21.82
CA PRO A 429 -3.39 -27.03 -23.10
C PRO A 429 -4.26 -26.56 -24.27
N SER A 430 -3.61 -26.13 -25.35
CA SER A 430 -4.23 -25.63 -26.58
C SER A 430 -5.23 -26.65 -27.15
N GLN A 431 -6.54 -26.32 -27.17
CA GLN A 431 -7.57 -27.19 -27.76
C GLN A 431 -7.71 -27.06 -29.29
N SER A 432 -6.68 -26.58 -30.01
CA SER A 432 -6.70 -26.53 -31.46
C SER A 432 -6.18 -27.85 -32.05
N GLY A 433 -7.09 -28.80 -32.25
CA GLY A 433 -6.85 -30.03 -33.01
C GLY A 433 -6.74 -29.80 -34.51
N HIS A 434 -5.89 -28.88 -34.97
CA HIS A 434 -5.48 -28.78 -36.37
C HIS A 434 -3.96 -28.84 -36.45
N GLU A 435 -3.49 -29.93 -37.03
CA GLU A 435 -2.10 -30.26 -37.35
C GLU A 435 -1.47 -29.10 -38.13
N ALA A 436 -0.64 -28.32 -37.45
CA ALA A 436 0.39 -27.52 -38.09
C ALA A 436 1.65 -27.63 -37.23
N GLU A 437 2.53 -28.55 -37.62
CA GLU A 437 3.88 -28.69 -37.10
C GLU A 437 4.64 -27.39 -37.34
N ILE A 438 4.69 -26.52 -36.33
CA ILE A 438 5.75 -25.52 -36.20
C ILE A 438 6.40 -25.75 -34.85
N GLN A 439 7.61 -26.28 -34.90
CA GLN A 439 8.49 -26.52 -33.76
C GLN A 439 8.93 -25.17 -33.16
N SER A 440 8.12 -24.57 -32.30
CA SER A 440 8.56 -23.54 -31.35
C SER A 440 8.64 -24.14 -29.96
N GLN A 441 9.81 -24.02 -29.32
CA GLN A 441 10.19 -24.62 -28.04
C GLN A 441 9.45 -24.10 -26.79
N ASP A 442 8.40 -23.29 -26.95
CA ASP A 442 7.63 -22.72 -25.84
C ASP A 442 6.23 -23.35 -25.79
N ASN A 443 6.11 -24.48 -25.08
CA ASN A 443 4.81 -25.01 -24.62
C ASN A 443 4.24 -24.06 -23.55
N HIS A 444 3.67 -22.93 -23.96
CA HIS A 444 2.90 -22.07 -23.07
C HIS A 444 1.42 -22.44 -23.16
N ASP A 445 0.87 -22.94 -22.05
CA ASP A 445 -0.58 -23.12 -21.88
C ASP A 445 -1.32 -21.81 -22.21
N MET A 446 -2.42 -21.91 -22.95
CA MET A 446 -3.19 -20.75 -23.39
C MET A 446 -4.12 -20.26 -22.28
N PRO A 447 -4.30 -18.94 -22.12
CA PRO A 447 -5.23 -18.40 -21.13
C PRO A 447 -6.67 -18.78 -21.54
N VAL A 448 -7.44 -19.27 -20.57
CA VAL A 448 -8.86 -19.60 -20.69
C VAL A 448 -9.65 -18.96 -19.55
N PRO A 449 -10.91 -18.51 -19.78
CA PRO A 449 -11.76 -18.01 -18.71
C PRO A 449 -11.99 -19.07 -17.62
N SER A 450 -11.91 -18.65 -16.37
CA SER A 450 -12.23 -19.51 -15.22
C SER A 450 -13.70 -19.93 -15.23
N PRO A 451 -14.06 -21.10 -14.66
CA PRO A 451 -15.46 -21.48 -14.42
C PRO A 451 -16.25 -20.50 -13.54
N LEU A 452 -15.61 -19.51 -12.93
CA LEU A 452 -16.30 -18.40 -12.26
C LEU A 452 -17.01 -17.45 -13.25
N LEU A 453 -16.62 -17.49 -14.52
CA LEU A 453 -17.12 -16.61 -15.58
C LEU A 453 -18.09 -17.33 -16.54
N THR A 454 -18.59 -18.53 -16.21
CA THR A 454 -19.45 -19.36 -17.09
C THR A 454 -20.76 -18.68 -17.50
N THR A 455 -21.25 -17.67 -16.78
CA THR A 455 -22.41 -16.88 -17.21
C THR A 455 -22.15 -16.08 -18.49
N LEU A 456 -20.87 -15.86 -18.84
CA LEU A 456 -20.43 -15.04 -19.99
C LEU A 456 -20.17 -15.84 -21.27
N SER A 457 -20.11 -17.17 -21.22
CA SER A 457 -19.82 -18.01 -22.40
C SER A 457 -20.95 -18.04 -23.43
N ASN A 458 -22.11 -17.45 -23.14
CA ASN A 458 -23.30 -17.44 -24.01
C ASN A 458 -23.65 -16.05 -24.60
N ALA A 459 -22.86 -15.00 -24.33
CA ALA A 459 -23.17 -13.65 -24.83
C ALA A 459 -22.57 -13.43 -26.24
N GLU A 460 -23.43 -13.47 -27.26
CA GLU A 460 -23.07 -13.28 -28.68
C GLU A 460 -22.67 -11.83 -29.03
N ASN A 461 -21.56 -11.71 -29.78
CA ASN A 461 -21.28 -10.79 -30.90
C ASN A 461 -21.44 -9.26 -30.81
N ASN A 462 -21.47 -8.63 -29.63
CA ASN A 462 -21.18 -7.18 -29.53
C ASN A 462 -20.22 -6.88 -28.35
N GLU A 463 -19.14 -6.13 -28.60
CA GLU A 463 -18.06 -5.88 -27.62
C GLU A 463 -18.49 -5.00 -26.43
N THR A 464 -19.31 -3.96 -26.67
CA THR A 464 -19.77 -3.03 -25.62
C THR A 464 -20.79 -3.64 -24.65
N PRO A 465 -21.81 -4.41 -25.10
CA PRO A 465 -22.70 -5.15 -24.22
C PRO A 465 -21.96 -6.21 -23.37
N LYS A 466 -20.90 -6.81 -23.93
CA LYS A 466 -20.12 -7.83 -23.24
C LYS A 466 -19.29 -7.27 -22.08
N ALA A 467 -18.63 -6.12 -22.28
CA ALA A 467 -17.80 -5.50 -21.26
C ALA A 467 -18.63 -5.10 -20.01
N THR A 468 -19.80 -4.51 -20.23
CA THR A 468 -20.73 -4.16 -19.13
C THR A 468 -21.26 -5.40 -18.41
N LEU A 469 -21.63 -6.44 -19.15
CA LEU A 469 -22.08 -7.71 -18.57
C LEU A 469 -20.99 -8.38 -17.72
N ILE A 470 -19.72 -8.30 -18.14
CA ILE A 470 -18.60 -8.78 -17.32
C ILE A 470 -18.55 -8.03 -15.99
N LYS A 471 -18.62 -6.69 -16.03
CA LYS A 471 -18.63 -5.89 -14.79
C LYS A 471 -19.81 -6.27 -13.89
N GLU A 472 -21.01 -6.40 -14.43
CA GLU A 472 -22.20 -6.82 -13.66
C GLU A 472 -22.00 -8.20 -13.02
N THR A 473 -21.44 -9.14 -13.78
CA THR A 473 -21.11 -10.49 -13.27
C THR A 473 -20.09 -10.43 -12.13
N LEU A 474 -19.07 -9.57 -12.23
CA LEU A 474 -18.08 -9.40 -11.15
C LEU A 474 -18.71 -8.80 -9.88
N VAL A 475 -19.62 -7.85 -10.03
CA VAL A 475 -20.36 -7.26 -8.90
C VAL A 475 -21.30 -8.28 -8.26
N GLU A 476 -22.03 -9.06 -9.07
CA GLU A 476 -22.89 -10.15 -8.58
C GLU A 476 -22.07 -11.20 -7.84
N LEU A 477 -20.92 -11.61 -8.41
CA LEU A 477 -20.02 -12.56 -7.77
C LEU A 477 -19.48 -12.03 -6.43
N ALA A 478 -19.15 -10.73 -6.36
CA ALA A 478 -18.74 -10.10 -5.11
C ALA A 478 -19.86 -10.17 -4.06
N LEU A 479 -21.08 -9.74 -4.41
CA LEU A 479 -22.23 -9.71 -3.49
C LEU A 479 -22.68 -11.09 -3.03
N THR A 480 -22.53 -12.12 -3.86
CA THR A 480 -23.02 -13.47 -3.56
C THR A 480 -21.99 -14.32 -2.80
N GLU A 481 -20.71 -14.22 -3.13
CA GLU A 481 -19.68 -15.12 -2.60
C GLU A 481 -18.78 -14.50 -1.52
N LEU A 482 -18.53 -13.19 -1.55
CA LEU A 482 -17.61 -12.56 -0.59
C LEU A 482 -18.15 -12.46 0.84
N PRO A 483 -19.46 -12.21 1.11
CA PRO A 483 -19.94 -12.09 2.49
C PRO A 483 -19.61 -13.30 3.36
N ALA A 484 -19.82 -14.51 2.81
CA ALA A 484 -19.54 -15.75 3.52
C ALA A 484 -18.03 -16.08 3.63
N ARG A 485 -17.17 -15.45 2.81
CA ARG A 485 -15.73 -15.76 2.72
C ARG A 485 -14.84 -14.74 3.41
N MET A 486 -15.19 -13.46 3.31
CA MET A 486 -14.40 -12.31 3.75
C MET A 486 -15.19 -11.32 4.62
N GLY A 487 -16.51 -11.53 4.79
CA GLY A 487 -17.39 -10.64 5.54
C GLY A 487 -17.93 -9.47 4.73
N ASP A 488 -18.96 -8.83 5.28
CA ASP A 488 -19.71 -7.76 4.60
C ASP A 488 -18.84 -6.56 4.29
N LYS A 489 -17.98 -6.14 5.23
CA LYS A 489 -17.14 -4.94 5.04
C LYS A 489 -16.14 -5.09 3.89
N TYR A 490 -15.54 -6.27 3.72
CA TYR A 490 -14.66 -6.52 2.58
C TYR A 490 -15.46 -6.52 1.27
N THR A 491 -16.66 -7.08 1.30
CA THR A 491 -17.59 -7.09 0.17
C THR A 491 -17.94 -5.66 -0.26
N ASP A 492 -18.31 -4.80 0.69
CA ASP A 492 -18.64 -3.39 0.43
C ASP A 492 -17.48 -2.64 -0.25
N ILE A 493 -16.25 -2.91 0.19
CA ILE A 493 -15.04 -2.33 -0.42
C ILE A 493 -14.89 -2.80 -1.86
N VAL A 494 -14.99 -4.11 -2.12
CA VAL A 494 -14.84 -4.66 -3.47
C VAL A 494 -15.92 -4.12 -4.40
N VAL A 495 -17.17 -4.09 -3.95
CA VAL A 495 -18.30 -3.55 -4.74
C VAL A 495 -18.07 -2.06 -5.02
N SER A 496 -17.71 -1.27 -4.02
CA SER A 496 -17.38 0.16 -4.19
C SER A 496 -16.26 0.38 -5.21
N CYS A 497 -15.24 -0.48 -5.24
CA CYS A 497 -14.17 -0.40 -6.26
C CYS A 497 -14.70 -0.71 -7.67
N LEU A 498 -15.51 -1.77 -7.80
CA LEU A 498 -16.05 -2.20 -9.09
C LEU A 498 -17.05 -1.19 -9.67
N THR A 499 -17.73 -0.43 -8.81
CA THR A 499 -18.73 0.59 -9.18
C THR A 499 -18.23 2.03 -9.00
N CYS A 500 -16.92 2.24 -8.87
CA CYS A 500 -16.33 3.57 -8.57
C CYS A 500 -16.60 4.67 -9.61
N LEU A 501 -17.04 4.27 -10.82
CA LEU A 501 -17.37 5.16 -11.94
C LEU A 501 -18.87 5.20 -12.22
N ASP A 502 -19.70 4.58 -11.38
CA ASP A 502 -21.16 4.59 -11.55
C ASP A 502 -21.77 5.79 -10.83
N GLU A 503 -22.68 6.50 -11.51
CA GLU A 503 -23.39 7.66 -10.96
C GLU A 503 -24.18 7.33 -9.68
N SER A 504 -24.61 6.07 -9.54
CA SER A 504 -25.37 5.58 -8.39
C SER A 504 -24.52 5.28 -7.16
N ASN A 505 -23.18 5.36 -7.26
CA ASN A 505 -22.31 5.01 -6.16
C ASN A 505 -22.30 6.12 -5.10
N PRO A 506 -22.77 5.86 -3.87
CA PRO A 506 -22.88 6.88 -2.83
C PRO A 506 -21.51 7.38 -2.34
N ASP A 507 -20.43 6.63 -2.55
CA ASP A 507 -19.07 7.06 -2.18
C ASP A 507 -18.50 8.11 -3.18
N PHE A 508 -19.14 8.30 -4.35
CA PHE A 508 -18.59 9.02 -5.51
C PHE A 508 -19.56 9.95 -6.27
N SER A 509 -20.81 10.09 -5.83
CA SER A 509 -21.84 10.84 -6.57
C SER A 509 -21.70 12.37 -6.54
N ASP A 510 -20.79 12.93 -5.72
CA ASP A 510 -20.53 14.37 -5.66
C ASP A 510 -19.31 14.77 -6.48
N GLU A 511 -19.49 14.99 -7.79
CA GLU A 511 -18.42 15.49 -8.68
C GLU A 511 -17.72 16.78 -8.19
N SER A 512 -18.36 17.54 -7.28
CA SER A 512 -17.77 18.77 -6.72
C SER A 512 -16.76 18.52 -5.60
N GLU A 513 -16.84 17.38 -4.89
CA GLU A 513 -15.80 16.91 -3.96
C GLU A 513 -14.54 16.39 -4.69
N PHE A 514 -14.62 16.14 -6.00
CA PHE A 514 -13.59 15.44 -6.78
C PHE A 514 -13.00 16.26 -7.93
N LYS A 515 -13.28 17.57 -8.01
CA LYS A 515 -12.60 18.48 -8.95
C LYS A 515 -11.36 19.08 -8.28
N ASP A 516 -10.20 18.54 -8.61
CA ASP A 516 -8.94 19.22 -8.36
C ASP A 516 -8.18 19.43 -9.67
N VAL A 517 -7.32 20.44 -9.73
CA VAL A 517 -6.64 20.90 -10.96
C VAL A 517 -5.80 19.79 -11.65
N ASP A 518 -5.50 18.71 -10.92
CA ASP A 518 -4.55 17.67 -11.31
C ASP A 518 -5.10 16.23 -11.37
N ASP A 519 -6.39 15.96 -11.07
CA ASP A 519 -7.01 14.61 -10.95
C ASP A 519 -6.35 13.62 -9.94
N VAL A 520 -5.18 13.96 -9.38
CA VAL A 520 -4.40 13.09 -8.49
C VAL A 520 -5.00 12.98 -7.09
N VAL A 521 -5.66 14.02 -6.59
CA VAL A 521 -6.29 14.02 -5.25
C VAL A 521 -7.44 13.02 -5.16
N ILE A 522 -8.08 12.70 -6.29
CA ILE A 522 -9.22 11.77 -6.36
C ILE A 522 -8.80 10.33 -6.02
N GLY A 523 -7.73 9.83 -6.67
CA GLY A 523 -7.25 8.46 -6.47
C GLY A 523 -6.80 8.19 -5.04
N VAL A 524 -6.10 9.16 -4.44
CA VAL A 524 -5.60 9.01 -3.07
C VAL A 524 -6.72 9.12 -2.03
N ARG A 525 -7.66 10.06 -2.17
CA ARG A 525 -8.83 10.17 -1.27
C ARG A 525 -9.67 8.88 -1.27
N TYR A 526 -9.80 8.23 -2.43
CA TYR A 526 -10.52 6.96 -2.50
C TYR A 526 -9.78 5.84 -1.79
N ILE A 527 -8.47 5.69 -2.06
CA ILE A 527 -7.69 4.62 -1.45
C ILE A 527 -7.57 4.84 0.05
N GLU A 528 -7.64 6.08 0.54
CA GLU A 528 -7.82 6.37 1.96
C GLU A 528 -9.18 5.92 2.47
N LYS A 529 -10.30 6.25 1.82
CA LYS A 529 -11.63 5.73 2.21
C LYS A 529 -11.62 4.20 2.27
N VAL A 530 -11.02 3.53 1.29
CA VAL A 530 -10.90 2.06 1.23
C VAL A 530 -9.94 1.51 2.28
N SER A 531 -8.75 2.09 2.44
CA SER A 531 -7.76 1.66 3.43
C SER A 531 -8.28 1.88 4.84
N MET A 532 -8.96 3.00 5.10
CA MET A 532 -9.63 3.28 6.36
C MET A 532 -10.75 2.28 6.60
N LYS A 533 -11.65 2.03 5.63
CA LYS A 533 -12.69 0.98 5.74
C LYS A 533 -12.06 -0.40 6.03
N ALA A 534 -10.96 -0.77 5.37
CA ALA A 534 -10.23 -2.01 5.60
C ALA A 534 -9.59 -2.09 7.00
N ILE A 535 -9.04 -0.98 7.50
CA ILE A 535 -8.52 -0.86 8.88
C ILE A 535 -9.67 -0.97 9.90
N TYR A 536 -10.85 -0.43 9.61
CA TYR A 536 -12.07 -0.60 10.43
C TYR A 536 -12.57 -2.06 10.46
N VAL A 537 -12.27 -2.89 9.46
CA VAL A 537 -12.51 -4.36 9.52
C VAL A 537 -11.61 -4.99 10.57
N THR A 538 -10.30 -4.73 10.50
CA THR A 538 -9.31 -5.28 11.45
C THR A 538 -9.45 -4.76 12.89
N PHE A 539 -10.19 -3.66 13.12
CA PHE A 539 -10.44 -3.12 14.47
C PHE A 539 -11.56 -3.85 15.23
N PHE A 540 -12.59 -4.34 14.54
CA PHE A 540 -13.75 -4.96 15.18
C PHE A 540 -13.71 -6.49 15.25
N GLU A 541 -12.83 -7.16 14.49
CA GLU A 541 -12.72 -8.63 14.51
C GLU A 541 -11.60 -9.16 15.43
N LEU A 542 -10.86 -8.29 16.12
CA LEU A 542 -9.77 -8.65 17.05
C LEU A 542 -10.03 -8.28 18.52
N VAL A 543 -11.25 -7.83 18.84
CA VAL A 543 -11.77 -7.61 20.21
C VAL A 543 -12.96 -8.54 20.40
#